data_AF-A0A845JSR8-F1
#
_entry.id   AF-A0A845JSR8-F1
#
_cell.length_a   1.000
_cell.length_b   1.000
_cell.length_c   1.000
_cell.angle_alpha   90.00
_cell.angle_beta   90.00
_cell.angle_gamma   90.00
#
_symmetry.space_group_name_H-M   'P 1'
#
loop_
_entity.id
_entity.type
_entity.pdbx_description
1 polymer ?
#
loop_
_entity_poly.entity_id
_entity_poly.type
_entity_poly.pdbx_seq_one_letter_code
_entity_poly.pdbx_strand_id
1 'polypeptide(L)'
;MKKFWRVFGWVFLGIFLQFKFNVLYGIVFLENLNFHDRTYWVEMKMIPTDENLRVLKVKTTVHHSLGPDYFANVYIPDKYKVLNQKPYAGVEKIEGYEAYKMNMKRKYRDVLAETNFLLIPQENEIASLPMKVHFENLKQRLHTDETFKISTQNKKTQIEGPEKAEAIYPQKLGM
;
A
#
# COMPACT_ATOMS: atom_id res chain seq x y z
N MET A 1 27.68 -44.68 11.20
CA MET A 1 26.47 -44.68 10.35
C MET A 1 25.24 -43.97 10.96
N LYS A 2 24.85 -44.21 12.22
CA LYS A 2 23.65 -43.58 12.83
C LYS A 2 23.64 -42.04 12.82
N LYS A 3 24.81 -41.38 13.02
CA LYS A 3 24.92 -39.91 12.98
C LYS A 3 24.65 -39.34 11.57
N PHE A 4 25.12 -40.01 10.52
CA PHE A 4 24.93 -39.58 9.13
C PHE A 4 23.45 -39.59 8.74
N TRP A 5 22.75 -40.70 8.97
CA TRP A 5 21.31 -40.82 8.68
C TRP A 5 20.45 -39.84 9.48
N ARG A 6 20.85 -39.51 10.72
CA ARG A 6 20.17 -38.48 11.52
C ARG A 6 20.34 -37.10 10.88
N VAL A 7 21.57 -36.70 10.54
CA VAL A 7 21.85 -35.39 9.91
C VAL A 7 21.19 -35.29 8.53
N PHE A 8 21.30 -36.35 7.73
CA PHE A 8 20.70 -36.44 6.40
C PHE A 8 19.17 -36.38 6.46
N GLY A 9 18.55 -37.04 7.45
CA GLY A 9 17.11 -36.94 7.70
C GLY A 9 16.66 -35.53 8.07
N TRP A 10 17.42 -34.79 8.88
CA TRP A 10 17.12 -33.38 9.20
C TRP A 10 17.25 -32.47 7.97
N VAL A 11 18.24 -32.70 7.09
CA VAL A 11 18.39 -31.95 5.84
C VAL A 11 17.23 -32.23 4.89
N PHE A 12 16.85 -33.50 4.69
CA PHE A 12 15.70 -33.87 3.87
C PHE A 12 14.38 -33.34 4.41
N LEU A 13 14.20 -33.36 5.74
CA LEU A 13 13.02 -32.78 6.38
C LEU A 13 12.95 -31.27 6.15
N GLY A 14 14.08 -30.56 6.27
CA GLY A 14 14.17 -29.13 5.97
C GLY A 14 13.83 -28.80 4.52
N ILE A 15 14.38 -29.55 3.57
CA ILE A 15 14.09 -29.41 2.13
C ILE A 15 12.62 -29.71 1.84
N PHE A 16 12.08 -30.80 2.39
CA PHE A 16 10.68 -31.20 2.19
C PHE A 16 9.69 -30.18 2.76
N LEU A 17 9.97 -29.63 3.94
CA LEU A 17 9.20 -28.53 4.51
C LEU A 17 9.26 -27.30 3.58
N GLN A 18 10.43 -26.93 3.08
CA GLN A 18 10.61 -25.80 2.18
C GLN A 18 9.83 -25.95 0.86
N PHE A 19 9.78 -27.17 0.29
CA PHE A 19 8.95 -27.45 -0.90
C PHE A 19 7.45 -27.37 -0.63
N LYS A 20 6.96 -27.87 0.51
CA LYS A 20 5.54 -27.80 0.86
C LYS A 20 5.04 -26.36 1.00
N PHE A 21 5.84 -25.48 1.58
CA PHE A 21 5.48 -24.06 1.67
C PHE A 21 5.41 -23.41 0.27
N ASN A 22 6.34 -23.76 -0.63
CA ASN A 22 6.32 -23.23 -2.00
C ASN A 22 5.11 -23.72 -2.82
N VAL A 23 4.73 -25.00 -2.69
CA VAL A 23 3.52 -25.53 -3.32
C VAL A 23 2.26 -24.85 -2.79
N LEU A 24 2.17 -24.60 -1.48
CA LEU A 24 1.04 -23.87 -0.90
C LEU A 24 0.96 -22.43 -1.43
N TYR A 25 2.09 -21.75 -1.59
CA TYR A 25 2.13 -20.43 -2.24
C TYR A 25 1.66 -20.48 -3.69
N GLY A 26 2.05 -21.52 -4.44
CA GLY A 26 1.60 -21.75 -5.81
C GLY A 26 0.09 -22.01 -5.91
N ILE A 27 -0.48 -22.79 -4.98
CA ILE A 27 -1.93 -23.05 -4.92
C ILE A 27 -2.69 -21.76 -4.61
N VAL A 28 -2.27 -21.00 -3.60
CA VAL A 28 -2.93 -19.71 -3.25
C VAL A 28 -2.80 -18.70 -4.40
N PHE A 29 -1.68 -18.71 -5.13
CA PHE A 29 -1.50 -17.87 -6.31
C PHE A 29 -2.48 -18.25 -7.43
N LEU A 30 -2.58 -19.54 -7.77
CA LEU A 30 -3.53 -20.04 -8.77
C LEU A 30 -4.98 -19.80 -8.33
N GLU A 31 -5.28 -19.92 -7.05
CA GLU A 31 -6.61 -19.65 -6.51
C GLU A 31 -6.96 -18.16 -6.65
N ASN A 32 -6.06 -17.27 -6.21
CA ASN A 32 -6.21 -15.82 -6.36
C ASN A 32 -6.26 -15.37 -7.83
N LEU A 33 -5.64 -16.11 -8.75
CA LEU A 33 -5.66 -15.82 -10.19
C LEU A 33 -6.92 -16.30 -10.90
N ASN A 34 -7.64 -17.29 -10.35
CA ASN A 34 -8.78 -17.93 -11.03
C ASN A 34 -10.14 -17.79 -10.33
N PHE A 35 -10.18 -17.43 -9.05
CA PHE A 35 -11.44 -17.43 -8.27
C PHE A 35 -11.74 -16.14 -7.51
N HIS A 36 -10.87 -15.13 -7.60
CA HIS A 36 -11.01 -13.92 -6.77
C HIS A 36 -10.77 -12.64 -7.55
N ASP A 37 -11.73 -11.72 -7.45
CA ASP A 37 -11.57 -10.37 -7.96
C ASP A 37 -10.50 -9.63 -7.15
N ARG A 38 -9.70 -8.82 -7.85
CA ARG A 38 -8.68 -8.02 -7.19
C ARG A 38 -9.31 -6.74 -6.70
N THR A 39 -9.17 -6.50 -5.40
CA THR A 39 -9.78 -5.34 -4.76
C THR A 39 -8.72 -4.47 -4.11
N TYR A 40 -8.77 -3.17 -4.41
CA TYR A 40 -7.89 -2.15 -3.84
C TYR A 40 -8.69 -1.29 -2.87
N TRP A 41 -8.21 -1.19 -1.63
CA TRP A 41 -8.79 -0.34 -0.60
C TRP A 41 -7.82 0.75 -0.19
N VAL A 42 -8.36 1.97 -0.09
CA VAL A 42 -7.68 3.12 0.51
C VAL A 42 -8.54 3.65 1.63
N GLU A 43 -7.94 3.81 2.81
CA GLU A 43 -8.53 4.46 3.97
C GLU A 43 -7.61 5.63 4.36
N MET A 44 -8.16 6.83 4.49
CA MET A 44 -7.43 7.99 5.00
C MET A 44 -8.18 8.61 6.16
N LYS A 45 -7.48 8.84 7.27
CA LYS A 45 -8.04 9.50 8.44
C LYS A 45 -7.11 10.60 8.92
N MET A 46 -7.66 11.79 9.08
CA MET A 46 -6.97 12.90 9.72
C MET A 46 -7.21 12.85 11.22
N ILE A 47 -6.14 12.85 12.00
CA ILE A 47 -6.20 13.00 13.46
C ILE A 47 -5.73 14.42 13.79
N PRO A 48 -6.58 15.25 14.40
CA PRO A 48 -6.17 16.56 14.85
C PRO A 48 -5.19 16.41 16.01
N THR A 49 -4.12 17.20 16.00
CA THR A 49 -3.23 17.41 17.14
C THR A 49 -3.26 18.88 17.51
N ASP A 50 -2.79 19.20 18.72
CA ASP A 50 -2.61 20.59 19.13
C ASP A 50 -1.69 21.32 18.13
N GLU A 51 -1.97 22.61 17.86
CA GLU A 51 -1.27 23.48 16.89
C GLU A 51 -1.57 23.24 15.39
N ASN A 52 -0.59 23.51 14.51
CA ASN A 52 -0.66 23.38 13.04
C ASN A 52 -0.25 22.00 12.51
N LEU A 53 0.24 21.11 13.38
CA LEU A 53 0.63 19.76 13.01
C LEU A 53 -0.60 18.88 12.80
N ARG A 54 -0.57 17.99 11.81
CA ARG A 54 -1.68 17.08 11.50
C ARG A 54 -1.16 15.69 11.24
N VAL A 55 -1.82 14.68 11.77
CA VAL A 55 -1.44 13.28 11.54
C VAL A 55 -2.41 12.69 10.53
N LEU A 56 -1.93 12.46 9.30
CA LEU A 56 -2.67 11.75 8.27
C LEU A 56 -2.32 10.26 8.36
N LYS A 57 -3.26 9.44 8.81
CA LYS A 57 -3.13 7.99 8.75
C LYS A 57 -3.64 7.51 7.40
N VAL A 58 -2.77 6.86 6.63
CA VAL A 58 -3.10 6.22 5.35
C VAL A 58 -2.95 4.72 5.51
N LYS A 59 -3.97 3.98 5.10
CA LYS A 59 -3.96 2.52 5.04
C LYS A 59 -4.37 2.08 3.65
N THR A 60 -3.55 1.21 3.07
CA THR A 60 -3.73 0.67 1.72
C THR A 60 -3.79 -0.85 1.80
N THR A 61 -4.78 -1.46 1.19
CA THR A 61 -4.92 -2.93 1.15
C THR A 61 -5.16 -3.38 -0.29
N VAL A 62 -4.46 -4.44 -0.70
CA VAL A 62 -4.75 -5.19 -1.93
C VAL A 62 -5.22 -6.56 -1.52
N HIS A 63 -6.49 -6.86 -1.75
CA HIS A 63 -7.04 -8.18 -1.52
C HIS A 63 -6.71 -9.11 -2.69
N HIS A 64 -6.50 -10.39 -2.36
CA HIS A 64 -6.23 -11.44 -3.37
C HIS A 64 -5.03 -11.11 -4.27
N SER A 65 -3.96 -10.63 -3.64
CA SER A 65 -2.72 -10.30 -4.31
C SER A 65 -2.10 -11.50 -5.03
N LEU A 66 -1.52 -11.22 -6.19
CA LEU A 66 -0.83 -12.21 -7.02
C LEU A 66 0.65 -12.37 -6.64
N GLY A 67 1.14 -11.69 -5.61
CA GLY A 67 2.56 -11.70 -5.28
C GLY A 67 2.92 -10.84 -4.09
N PRO A 68 4.17 -10.94 -3.61
CA PRO A 68 4.65 -10.14 -2.49
C PRO A 68 5.14 -8.74 -2.89
N ASP A 69 5.41 -8.49 -4.16
CA ASP A 69 6.17 -7.31 -4.65
C ASP A 69 5.32 -6.03 -4.81
N TYR A 70 4.23 -5.92 -4.06
CA TYR A 70 3.34 -4.76 -4.08
C TYR A 70 3.92 -3.64 -3.23
N PHE A 71 3.83 -2.42 -3.73
CA PHE A 71 4.03 -1.21 -2.94
C PHE A 71 3.01 -0.16 -3.35
N ALA A 72 2.70 0.73 -2.42
CA ALA A 72 1.81 1.86 -2.67
C ALA A 72 2.60 3.16 -2.59
N ASN A 73 2.41 4.07 -3.54
CA ASN A 73 2.97 5.41 -3.47
C ASN A 73 1.85 6.39 -3.16
N VAL A 74 2.02 7.12 -2.07
CA VAL A 74 1.12 8.21 -1.71
C VAL A 74 1.75 9.50 -2.21
N TYR A 75 1.02 10.19 -3.08
CA TYR A 75 1.38 11.51 -3.58
C TYR A 75 0.62 12.54 -2.78
N ILE A 76 1.37 13.40 -2.10
CA ILE A 76 0.86 14.47 -1.26
C ILE A 76 1.16 15.79 -1.98
N PRO A 77 0.19 16.73 -2.07
CA PRO A 77 0.46 18.03 -2.68
C PRO A 77 1.65 18.72 -2.01
N ASP A 78 2.54 19.32 -2.79
CA ASP A 78 3.76 20.01 -2.33
C ASP A 78 3.50 21.19 -1.37
N LYS A 79 2.26 21.69 -1.36
CA LYS A 79 1.72 22.64 -0.37
C LYS A 79 1.72 22.12 1.07
N TYR A 80 1.94 20.82 1.29
CA TYR A 80 2.05 20.20 2.60
C TYR A 80 3.46 19.64 2.80
N LYS A 81 4.14 20.10 3.85
CA LYS A 81 5.42 19.54 4.26
C LYS A 81 5.21 18.30 5.11
N VAL A 82 5.81 17.17 4.70
CA VAL A 82 5.86 15.95 5.51
C VAL A 82 7.12 15.96 6.38
N LEU A 83 6.97 15.74 7.69
CA LEU A 83 8.11 15.82 8.63
C LEU A 83 8.82 14.49 8.88
N ASN A 84 8.07 13.39 8.85
CA ASN A 84 8.55 12.09 9.34
C ASN A 84 8.95 11.12 8.23
N GLN A 85 8.80 11.50 6.96
CA GLN A 85 9.18 10.71 5.79
C GLN A 85 9.90 11.62 4.80
N LYS A 86 10.90 11.06 4.10
CA LYS A 86 11.57 11.78 3.02
C LYS A 86 10.84 11.50 1.70
N PRO A 87 10.53 12.54 0.91
CA PRO A 87 10.01 12.33 -0.43
C PRO A 87 11.08 11.64 -1.28
N TYR A 88 10.64 10.88 -2.27
CA TYR A 88 11.52 10.29 -3.27
C TYR A 88 10.97 10.56 -4.67
N ALA A 89 11.72 10.21 -5.71
CA ALA A 89 11.37 10.54 -7.09
C ALA A 89 10.05 9.93 -7.61
N GLY A 90 9.45 8.98 -6.87
CA GLY A 90 8.30 8.21 -7.36
C GLY A 90 8.71 7.18 -8.41
N VAL A 91 7.75 6.38 -8.88
CA VAL A 91 7.88 5.69 -10.18
C VAL A 91 7.56 6.66 -11.31
N GLU A 92 6.75 7.66 -11.04
CA GLU A 92 6.44 8.79 -11.91
C GLU A 92 6.54 10.08 -11.12
N LYS A 93 7.11 11.12 -11.71
CA LYS A 93 7.11 12.47 -11.14
C LYS A 93 5.82 13.17 -11.54
N ILE A 94 4.99 13.51 -10.56
CA ILE A 94 3.74 14.25 -10.77
C ILE A 94 3.98 15.71 -10.36
N GLU A 95 3.71 16.65 -11.26
CA GLU A 95 3.85 18.08 -10.96
C GLU A 95 2.89 18.53 -9.85
N GLY A 96 3.39 19.30 -8.89
CA GLY A 96 2.63 19.74 -7.71
C GLY A 96 2.53 18.71 -6.59
N TYR A 97 3.25 17.58 -6.68
CA TYR A 97 3.17 16.49 -5.72
C TYR A 97 4.54 15.94 -5.32
N GLU A 98 4.63 15.51 -4.07
CA GLU A 98 5.73 14.74 -3.53
C GLU A 98 5.30 13.29 -3.29
N ALA A 99 6.13 12.33 -3.72
CA ALA A 99 5.84 10.90 -3.61
C ALA A 99 6.45 10.29 -2.35
N TYR A 100 5.67 9.45 -1.67
CA TYR A 100 6.06 8.74 -0.46
C TYR A 100 5.76 7.24 -0.61
N LYS A 101 6.80 6.41 -0.54
CA LYS A 101 6.67 4.96 -0.71
C LYS A 101 6.18 4.30 0.58
N MET A 102 5.09 3.57 0.48
CA MET A 102 4.58 2.67 1.52
C MET A 102 4.95 1.22 1.17
N ASN A 103 5.79 0.62 2.00
CA ASN A 103 6.17 -0.78 1.84
C ASN A 103 5.02 -1.67 2.32
N MET A 104 4.34 -2.33 1.37
CA MET A 104 3.24 -3.23 1.68
C MET A 104 3.79 -4.59 2.10
N LYS A 105 3.18 -5.19 3.11
CA LYS A 105 3.54 -6.50 3.65
C LYS A 105 2.42 -7.49 3.39
N ARG A 106 2.78 -8.66 2.87
CA ARG A 106 1.83 -9.75 2.62
C ARG A 106 1.35 -10.34 3.94
N LYS A 107 0.03 -10.47 4.09
CA LYS A 107 -0.65 -11.27 5.12
C LYS A 107 -1.58 -12.25 4.42
N TYR A 108 -1.14 -13.50 4.31
CA TYR A 108 -1.88 -14.56 3.62
C TYR A 108 -2.19 -14.23 2.15
N ARG A 109 -3.44 -13.93 1.80
CA ARG A 109 -3.89 -13.59 0.44
C ARG A 109 -3.73 -12.10 0.12
N ASP A 110 -3.60 -11.26 1.15
CA ASP A 110 -3.67 -9.81 1.00
C ASP A 110 -2.30 -9.18 1.21
N VAL A 111 -2.11 -7.98 0.67
CA VAL A 111 -0.95 -7.14 1.01
C VAL A 111 -1.48 -5.83 1.55
N LEU A 112 -0.91 -5.37 2.66
CA LEU A 112 -1.31 -4.12 3.29
C LEU A 112 -0.12 -3.27 3.71
N ALA A 113 -0.33 -1.97 3.71
CA ALA A 113 0.54 -1.01 4.38
C ALA A 113 -0.30 -0.03 5.19
N GLU A 114 0.29 0.41 6.28
CA GLU A 114 -0.25 1.47 7.12
C GLU A 114 0.89 2.43 7.44
N THR A 115 0.67 3.73 7.24
CA THR A 115 1.68 4.75 7.51
C THR A 115 0.99 6.02 8.00
N ASN A 116 1.58 6.62 9.03
CA ASN A 116 1.17 7.92 9.53
C ASN A 116 2.11 8.97 8.93
N PHE A 117 1.55 10.00 8.32
CA PHE A 117 2.28 11.15 7.80
C PHE A 117 2.04 12.37 8.69
N LEU A 118 3.12 13.02 9.10
CA LEU A 118 3.07 14.26 9.86
C LEU A 118 3.07 15.44 8.89
N LEU A 119 1.92 16.08 8.72
CA LEU A 119 1.71 17.14 7.74
C LEU A 119 1.72 18.51 8.42
N ILE A 120 2.41 19.46 7.80
CA ILE A 120 2.30 20.89 8.08
C ILE A 120 1.87 21.61 6.80
N PRO A 121 0.74 22.36 6.80
CA PRO A 121 0.39 23.21 5.67
C PRO A 121 1.41 24.35 5.54
N GLN A 122 1.89 24.60 4.32
CA GLN A 122 2.84 25.70 4.05
C GLN A 122 2.13 27.05 3.87
N GLU A 123 0.85 27.02 3.49
CA GLU A 123 -0.01 28.20 3.32
C GLU A 123 -1.14 28.19 4.36
N ASN A 124 -1.69 29.36 4.68
CA ASN A 124 -2.82 29.46 5.62
C ASN A 124 -4.12 28.88 5.04
N GLU A 125 -4.26 28.96 3.71
CA GLU A 125 -5.40 28.48 2.96
C GLU A 125 -4.90 27.68 1.77
N ILE A 126 -5.37 26.43 1.68
CA ILE A 126 -5.05 25.51 0.59
C ILE A 126 -6.38 24.98 0.09
N ALA A 127 -6.66 25.24 -1.19
CA ALA A 127 -7.84 24.71 -1.88
C ALA A 127 -7.86 23.18 -1.82
N SER A 128 -9.06 22.60 -1.98
CA SER A 128 -9.24 21.14 -1.98
C SER A 128 -8.49 20.50 -3.16
N LEU A 129 -7.45 19.73 -2.84
CA LEU A 129 -6.58 19.04 -3.81
C LEU A 129 -6.70 17.52 -3.60
N PRO A 130 -6.68 16.71 -4.68
CA PRO A 130 -6.76 15.27 -4.55
C PRO A 130 -5.46 14.72 -3.95
N MET A 131 -5.61 13.78 -3.02
CA MET A 131 -4.55 12.87 -2.59
C MET A 131 -4.51 11.72 -3.58
N LYS A 132 -3.32 11.37 -4.10
CA LYS A 132 -3.20 10.26 -5.06
C LYS A 132 -2.54 9.07 -4.41
N VAL A 133 -3.10 7.88 -4.59
CA VAL A 133 -2.48 6.62 -4.17
C VAL A 133 -2.31 5.73 -5.38
N HIS A 134 -1.07 5.44 -5.74
CA HIS A 134 -0.76 4.50 -6.81
C HIS A 134 -0.39 3.16 -6.22
N PHE A 135 -1.13 2.12 -6.60
CA PHE A 135 -0.78 0.74 -6.32
C PHE A 135 0.09 0.21 -7.46
N GLU A 136 1.27 -0.25 -7.12
CA GLU A 136 2.28 -0.64 -8.10
C GLU A 136 2.88 -2.00 -7.75
N ASN A 137 3.31 -2.72 -8.78
CA ASN A 137 4.06 -3.96 -8.68
C ASN A 137 5.19 -3.90 -9.70
N LEU A 138 6.44 -4.00 -9.22
CA LEU A 138 7.66 -3.83 -10.01
C LEU A 138 7.66 -2.54 -10.85
N LYS A 139 7.32 -2.64 -12.14
CA LYS A 139 7.27 -1.51 -13.10
C LYS A 139 5.85 -1.22 -13.62
N GLN A 140 4.83 -1.88 -13.09
CA GLN A 140 3.46 -1.75 -13.55
C GLN A 140 2.61 -1.03 -12.50
N ARG A 141 1.86 -0.02 -12.97
CA ARG A 141 0.76 0.59 -12.22
C ARG A 141 -0.48 -0.28 -12.35
N LEU A 142 -1.04 -0.67 -11.22
CA LEU A 142 -2.19 -1.57 -11.14
C LEU A 142 -3.50 -0.82 -10.88
N HIS A 143 -3.44 0.22 -10.05
CA HIS A 143 -4.59 1.06 -9.73
C HIS A 143 -4.12 2.45 -9.26
N THR A 144 -4.92 3.46 -9.55
CA THR A 144 -4.76 4.83 -9.04
C THR A 144 -6.06 5.22 -8.34
N ASP A 145 -5.94 5.61 -7.07
CA ASP A 145 -7.01 6.22 -6.31
C ASP A 145 -6.76 7.72 -6.18
N GLU A 146 -7.80 8.53 -6.45
CA GLU A 146 -7.81 9.98 -6.27
C GLU A 146 -9.08 10.42 -5.49
N THR A 147 -9.69 9.48 -4.76
CA THR A 147 -11.01 9.69 -4.14
C THR A 147 -10.93 10.67 -2.97
N PHE A 148 -9.84 10.62 -2.20
CA PHE A 148 -9.63 11.49 -1.05
C PHE A 148 -9.08 12.85 -1.47
N LYS A 149 -9.56 13.92 -0.83
CA LYS A 149 -9.07 15.29 -1.03
C LYS A 149 -8.59 15.88 0.28
N ILE A 150 -7.53 16.67 0.22
CA ILE A 150 -6.97 17.40 1.34
C ILE A 150 -7.16 18.90 1.12
N SER A 151 -7.53 19.62 2.17
CA SER A 151 -7.69 21.07 2.15
C SER A 151 -7.27 21.68 3.48
N THR A 152 -6.92 22.97 3.47
CA THR A 152 -6.65 23.72 4.70
C THR A 152 -7.40 25.03 4.66
N GLN A 153 -8.20 25.30 5.71
CA GLN A 153 -8.87 26.59 5.91
C GLN A 153 -8.62 27.06 7.33
N ASN A 154 -8.23 28.32 7.52
CA ASN A 154 -7.96 28.90 8.85
C ASN A 154 -7.03 28.01 9.70
N LYS A 155 -5.95 27.49 9.09
CA LYS A 155 -4.99 26.55 9.72
C LYS A 155 -5.58 25.20 10.16
N LYS A 156 -6.82 24.88 9.79
CA LYS A 156 -7.43 23.57 9.99
C LYS A 156 -7.32 22.77 8.69
N THR A 157 -6.40 21.82 8.66
CA THR A 157 -6.33 20.82 7.58
C THR A 157 -7.35 19.72 7.80
N GLN A 158 -8.06 19.35 6.74
CA GLN A 158 -9.08 18.30 6.74
C GLN A 158 -8.85 17.36 5.56
N ILE A 159 -9.37 16.13 5.70
CA ILE A 159 -9.44 15.15 4.62
C ILE A 159 -10.92 14.89 4.31
N GLU A 160 -11.30 15.01 3.05
CA GLU A 160 -12.64 14.73 2.55
C GLU A 160 -12.58 13.44 1.72
N GLY A 161 -13.55 12.54 1.94
CA GLY A 161 -13.63 11.26 1.23
C GLY A 161 -14.56 10.27 1.95
N PRO A 162 -14.83 9.11 1.35
CA PRO A 162 -15.56 8.03 2.01
C PRO A 162 -14.74 7.46 3.17
N GLU A 163 -15.37 6.70 4.06
CA GLU A 163 -14.64 5.95 5.10
C GLU A 163 -13.59 5.00 4.50
N LYS A 164 -13.93 4.43 3.33
CA LYS A 164 -13.11 3.51 2.56
C LYS A 164 -13.38 3.72 1.07
N ALA A 165 -12.34 4.02 0.29
CA ALA A 165 -12.42 3.99 -1.17
C ALA A 165 -12.09 2.58 -1.65
N GLU A 166 -12.92 2.03 -2.54
CA GLU A 166 -12.83 0.65 -3.00
C GLU A 166 -12.90 0.59 -4.54
N ALA A 167 -11.94 -0.12 -5.13
CA ALA A 167 -11.94 -0.43 -6.55
C ALA A 167 -11.81 -1.94 -6.74
N ILE A 168 -12.77 -2.53 -7.45
CA ILE A 168 -12.82 -3.96 -7.74
C ILE A 168 -12.53 -4.14 -9.23
N TYR A 169 -11.54 -4.98 -9.53
CA TYR A 169 -11.20 -5.38 -10.89
C TYR A 169 -11.57 -6.85 -11.09
N PRO A 170 -12.62 -7.15 -11.86
CA PRO A 170 -13.04 -8.51 -12.07
C PRO A 170 -11.96 -9.29 -12.80
N GLN A 171 -11.85 -10.58 -12.51
CA GLN A 171 -11.03 -11.45 -13.33
C GLN A 171 -11.63 -11.57 -14.74
N LYS A 172 -10.79 -11.32 -15.76
CA LYS A 172 -11.12 -11.73 -17.13
C LYS A 172 -10.76 -13.21 -17.27
N LEU A 173 -11.74 -14.09 -17.09
CA LEU A 173 -11.68 -15.46 -17.58
C LEU A 173 -11.47 -15.42 -19.10
N GLY A 174 -10.36 -15.98 -19.59
CA GLY A 174 -10.19 -16.32 -21.01
C GLY A 174 -9.57 -15.28 -21.95
N MET A 175 -8.41 -14.70 -21.58
CA MET A 175 -7.38 -14.36 -22.58
C MET A 175 -6.13 -15.17 -22.30
#